data_AF-A0A925IHZ1-F1
#
_entry.id   AF-A0A925IHZ1-F1
#
_cell.length_a   1.000
_cell.length_b   1.000
_cell.length_c   1.000
_cell.angle_alpha   90.00
_cell.angle_beta   90.00
_cell.angle_gamma   90.00
#
_symmetry.space_group_name_H-M   'P 1'
#
loop_
_entity.id
_entity.type
_entity.pdbx_description
1 polymer ?
#
loop_
_entity_poly.entity_id
_entity_poly.type
_entity_poly.pdbx_seq_one_letter_code
_entity_poly.pdbx_strand_id
1 'polypeptide(L)'
;MSAILPLAVPDLKEVKSFARHLHSLGKYWQGELFGWQAEYTPESDRKPEDSNMTFTPADFWIGESGTWFFSLMWEHGKDKDPVEFLDDRGIVK
;
A
#
# COMPACT_ATOMS: atom_id res chain seq x y z
N MET A 1 -2.62 -12.97 -29.05
CA MET A 1 -2.19 -11.56 -29.10
C MET A 1 -2.59 -10.94 -27.77
N SER A 2 -1.64 -10.39 -27.01
CA SER A 2 -1.94 -9.65 -25.78
C SER A 2 -2.33 -8.22 -26.16
N ALA A 3 -3.45 -7.71 -25.65
CA ALA A 3 -3.86 -6.34 -25.86
C ALA A 3 -3.09 -5.41 -24.91
N ILE A 4 -2.59 -4.29 -25.42
CA ILE A 4 -2.01 -3.21 -24.60
C ILE A 4 -3.15 -2.22 -24.33
N LEU A 5 -3.40 -1.93 -23.06
CA LEU A 5 -4.41 -0.97 -22.63
C LEU A 5 -3.72 0.26 -22.01
N PRO A 6 -4.17 1.48 -22.34
CA PRO A 6 -3.68 2.67 -21.66
C PRO A 6 -4.18 2.67 -20.21
N LEU A 7 -3.27 2.90 -19.27
CA LEU A 7 -3.57 2.99 -17.84
C LEU A 7 -2.98 4.26 -17.23
N ALA A 8 -3.66 4.82 -16.23
CA ALA A 8 -3.15 5.94 -15.47
C ALA A 8 -2.32 5.43 -14.28
N VAL A 9 -1.02 5.66 -14.32
CA VAL A 9 -0.12 5.42 -13.17
C VAL A 9 -0.06 6.69 -12.33
N PRO A 10 -0.46 6.66 -11.04
CA PRO A 10 -0.46 7.85 -10.21
C PRO A 10 0.95 8.27 -9.79
N ASP A 11 1.13 9.55 -9.41
CA ASP A 11 2.37 10.03 -8.82
C ASP A 11 2.54 9.44 -7.42
N LEU A 12 3.65 8.71 -7.20
CA LEU A 12 3.94 8.07 -5.91
C LEU A 12 4.05 9.06 -4.75
N LYS A 13 4.40 10.33 -4.99
CA LYS A 13 4.43 11.36 -3.94
C LYS A 13 3.02 11.66 -3.42
N GLU A 14 2.02 11.68 -4.29
CA GLU A 14 0.62 11.89 -3.91
C GLU A 14 0.08 10.67 -3.17
N VAL A 15 0.35 9.47 -3.68
CA VAL A 15 0.00 8.19 -3.02
C VAL A 15 0.59 8.13 -1.61
N LYS A 16 1.89 8.41 -1.45
CA LYS A 16 2.56 8.42 -0.14
C LYS A 16 1.99 9.48 0.81
N SER A 17 1.65 10.66 0.29
CA SER A 17 1.04 11.73 1.09
C SER A 17 -0.34 11.33 1.62
N PHE A 18 -1.15 10.69 0.78
CA PHE A 18 -2.46 10.17 1.19
C PHE A 18 -2.34 9.04 2.22
N ALA A 19 -1.45 8.07 1.98
CA ALA A 19 -1.20 6.98 2.92
C ALA A 19 -0.71 7.49 4.29
N ARG A 20 0.19 8.49 4.32
CA ARG A 20 0.62 9.15 5.57
C ARG A 20 -0.54 9.87 6.27
N HIS A 21 -1.45 10.48 5.52
CA HIS A 21 -2.64 11.08 6.09
C HIS A 21 -3.53 10.03 6.77
N LEU A 22 -3.84 8.92 6.09
CA LEU A 22 -4.58 7.80 6.69
C LEU A 22 -3.87 7.24 7.92
N HIS A 23 -2.54 7.07 7.83
CA HIS A 23 -1.73 6.59 8.94
C HIS A 23 -1.83 7.49 10.17
N SER A 24 -1.82 8.81 9.99
CA SER A 24 -2.02 9.77 11.08
C SER A 24 -3.40 9.70 11.74
N LEU A 25 -4.41 9.21 11.01
CA LEU A 25 -5.76 9.00 11.55
C LEU A 25 -5.90 7.67 12.31
N GLY A 26 -5.07 6.67 11.98
CA GLY A 26 -5.03 5.39 12.68
C GLY A 26 -6.31 4.56 12.57
N LYS A 27 -7.14 4.79 11.54
CA LYS A 27 -8.40 4.08 11.32
C LYS A 27 -8.35 3.31 10.02
N TYR A 28 -8.91 2.11 10.03
CA TYR A 28 -9.12 1.33 8.81
C TYR A 28 -9.82 2.17 7.73
N TRP A 29 -9.34 2.03 6.50
CA TRP A 29 -9.95 2.66 5.34
C TRP A 29 -9.79 1.75 4.12
N GLN A 30 -10.82 1.72 3.27
CA GLN A 30 -10.82 0.98 2.01
C GLN A 30 -11.61 1.78 0.98
N GLY A 31 -11.12 1.83 -0.25
CA GLY A 31 -11.81 2.54 -1.32
C GLY A 31 -11.01 2.58 -2.61
N GLU A 32 -11.36 3.55 -3.44
CA GLU A 32 -10.67 3.80 -4.71
C GLU A 32 -9.88 5.11 -4.64
N LEU A 33 -8.67 5.09 -5.18
CA LEU A 33 -7.79 6.26 -5.32
C LEU A 33 -7.15 6.22 -6.72
N PHE A 34 -7.23 7.32 -7.47
CA PHE A 34 -6.71 7.42 -8.84
C PHE A 34 -7.20 6.32 -9.80
N GLY A 35 -8.41 5.78 -9.59
CA GLY A 35 -8.95 4.67 -10.39
C GLY A 35 -8.47 3.29 -9.97
N TRP A 36 -7.72 3.17 -8.87
CA TRP A 36 -7.20 1.91 -8.34
C TRP A 36 -7.82 1.59 -6.98
N GLN A 37 -8.08 0.31 -6.72
CA GLN A 37 -8.44 -0.15 -5.39
C GLN A 37 -7.28 0.07 -4.42
N ALA A 38 -7.61 0.49 -3.21
CA ALA A 38 -6.65 0.76 -2.15
C ALA A 38 -7.24 0.46 -0.78
N GLU A 39 -6.35 0.14 0.16
CA GLU A 39 -6.71 -0.14 1.55
C GLU A 39 -5.61 0.37 2.48
N TYR A 40 -6.02 0.77 3.67
CA TYR A 40 -5.16 1.04 4.80
C TYR A 40 -5.66 0.25 6.00
N THR A 41 -4.78 -0.56 6.59
CA THR A 41 -5.01 -1.28 7.83
C THR A 41 -4.10 -0.70 8.92
N PRO A 42 -4.64 -0.27 10.08
CA PRO A 42 -3.84 0.27 11.15
C PRO A 42 -3.05 -0.81 11.90
N GLU A 43 -2.01 -0.38 12.61
CA GLU A 43 -1.24 -1.23 13.51
C GLU A 43 -2.15 -1.87 14.57
N SER A 44 -1.84 -3.12 14.93
CA SER A 44 -2.53 -3.86 15.97
C SER A 44 -1.53 -4.56 16.88
N ASP A 45 -1.77 -4.50 18.19
CA ASP A 45 -0.98 -5.21 19.19
C ASP A 45 -1.12 -6.75 19.07
N ARG A 46 -2.09 -7.23 18.28
CA ARG A 46 -2.23 -8.65 17.99
C ARG A 46 -1.08 -9.10 17.10
N LYS A 47 -0.30 -10.05 17.59
CA LYS A 47 0.69 -10.78 16.80
C LYS A 47 0.01 -11.59 15.67
N PRO A 48 0.53 -11.57 14.42
CA PRO A 48 0.10 -12.48 13.37
C PRO A 48 0.39 -13.94 13.74
N GLU A 49 -0.52 -14.85 13.38
CA GLU A 49 -0.34 -16.29 13.57
C GLU A 49 0.91 -16.78 12.83
N ASP A 50 1.65 -17.70 13.45
CA ASP A 50 2.90 -18.28 12.91
C ASP A 50 4.01 -17.30 12.51
N SER A 51 3.96 -16.04 12.99
CA SER A 51 5.00 -15.03 12.77
C SER A 51 5.97 -14.92 13.96
N ASN A 52 7.16 -14.35 13.75
CA ASN A 52 8.05 -13.91 14.84
C ASN A 52 7.81 -12.46 15.25
N MET A 53 6.84 -11.78 14.62
CA MET A 53 6.51 -10.40 14.92
C MET A 53 5.87 -10.25 16.30
N THR A 54 6.12 -9.12 16.94
CA THR A 54 5.56 -8.78 18.26
C THR A 54 4.25 -7.99 18.16
N PHE A 55 3.91 -7.49 16.97
CA PHE A 55 2.69 -6.77 16.63
C PHE A 55 2.38 -6.96 15.14
N THR A 56 1.16 -6.62 14.71
CA THR A 56 0.82 -6.51 13.28
C THR A 56 1.02 -5.05 12.85
N PRO A 57 1.92 -4.76 11.89
CA PRO A 57 2.22 -3.39 11.49
C PRO A 57 1.05 -2.77 10.75
N ALA A 58 1.01 -1.45 10.71
CA ALA A 58 0.13 -0.77 9.78
C ALA A 58 0.63 -1.03 8.35
N ASP A 59 -0.31 -1.14 7.41
CA ASP A 59 -0.01 -1.26 6.00
C ASP A 59 -0.99 -0.44 5.15
N PHE A 60 -0.48 0.03 4.02
CA PHE A 60 -1.27 0.63 2.95
C PHE A 60 -0.90 -0.05 1.65
N TRP A 61 -1.88 -0.35 0.81
CA TRP A 61 -1.63 -0.81 -0.55
C TRP A 61 -2.60 -0.17 -1.54
N ILE A 62 -2.17 -0.09 -2.79
CA ILE A 62 -2.95 0.40 -3.92
C ILE A 62 -2.56 -0.35 -5.20
N GLY A 63 -3.56 -0.65 -6.02
CA GLY A 63 -3.37 -1.25 -7.33
C GLY A 63 -3.54 -2.77 -7.33
N GLU A 64 -3.03 -3.39 -8.38
CA GLU A 64 -3.15 -4.83 -8.65
C GLU A 64 -1.78 -5.41 -9.05
N SER A 65 -1.31 -6.39 -8.30
CA SER A 65 -0.02 -7.03 -8.57
C SER A 65 0.02 -7.65 -9.96
N GLY A 66 1.15 -7.53 -10.64
CA GLY A 66 1.31 -7.96 -12.03
C GLY A 66 0.84 -6.94 -13.07
N THR A 67 0.07 -5.92 -12.68
CA THR A 67 -0.23 -4.75 -13.52
C THR A 67 0.57 -3.54 -13.04
N TRP A 68 0.14 -2.97 -11.91
CA TRP A 68 0.83 -1.92 -11.16
C TRP A 68 0.34 -1.99 -9.73
N PHE A 69 1.25 -2.14 -8.78
CA PHE A 69 0.92 -2.23 -7.35
C PHE A 69 1.97 -1.51 -6.53
N PHE A 70 1.51 -0.76 -5.53
CA PHE A 70 2.38 -0.09 -4.59
C PHE A 70 1.89 -0.32 -3.16
N SER A 71 2.81 -0.58 -2.24
CA SER A 71 2.49 -0.71 -0.82
C SER A 71 3.52 -0.06 0.09
N LEU A 72 3.05 0.26 1.29
CA LEU A 72 3.81 0.81 2.41
C LEU A 72 3.52 -0.05 3.63
N MET A 73 4.55 -0.47 4.35
CA MET A 73 4.39 -1.22 5.60
C MET A 73 5.24 -0.60 6.71
N TRP A 74 4.60 -0.26 7.83
CA TRP A 74 5.27 0.27 9.02
C TRP A 74 5.85 -0.85 9.89
N GLU A 75 6.68 -1.72 9.31
CA GLU A 75 7.20 -2.93 9.97
C GLU A 75 8.10 -2.64 11.19
N HIS A 76 8.63 -1.42 11.30
CA HIS A 76 9.44 -0.97 12.43
C HIS A 76 8.63 -0.16 13.47
N GLY A 77 7.30 -0.13 13.32
CA GLY A 77 6.36 0.57 14.20
C GLY A 77 5.83 1.87 13.61
N LYS A 78 4.64 2.28 14.06
CA LYS A 78 3.90 3.47 13.58
C LYS A 78 4.68 4.78 13.54
N ASP A 79 5.68 4.97 14.40
CA ASP A 79 6.45 6.22 14.48
C ASP A 79 7.72 6.20 13.59
N LYS A 80 7.87 5.18 12.72
CA LYS A 80 8.99 5.02 11.79
C LYS A 80 8.56 5.23 10.35
N ASP A 81 9.53 5.35 9.46
CA ASP A 81 9.26 5.34 8.02
C ASP A 81 8.80 3.95 7.58
N PRO A 82 7.81 3.87 6.67
CA PRO A 82 7.38 2.60 6.12
C PRO A 82 8.40 2.04 5.13
N VAL A 83 8.47 0.72 5.05
CA VAL A 83 9.10 0.01 3.94
C VAL A 83 8.20 0.11 2.72
N GLU A 84 8.79 0.45 1.58
CA GLU A 84 8.08 0.62 0.32
C GLU A 84 8.27 -0.59 -0.59
N PHE A 85 7.22 -0.97 -1.31
CA PHE A 85 7.29 -1.97 -2.36
C PHE A 85 6.52 -1.49 -3.60
N LEU A 86 7.13 -1.65 -4.78
CA LEU A 86 6.55 -1.31 -6.08
C LEU A 86 6.67 -2.51 -7.02
N ASP A 87 5.55 -2.96 -7.56
CA ASP A 87 5.47 -3.91 -8.66
C ASP A 87 4.94 -3.18 -9.90
N ASP A 88 5.84 -2.79 -10.81
CA ASP A 88 5.52 -2.11 -12.07
C ASP A 88 5.82 -2.98 -13.30
N ARG A 89 5.98 -4.30 -13.11
CA ARG A 89 6.38 -5.25 -14.17
C ARG A 89 5.35 -5.37 -15.31
N GLY A 90 4.09 -5.02 -15.04
CA GLY A 90 3.03 -5.00 -16.05
C GLY A 90 3.03 -3.74 -16.93
N ILE A 91 3.84 -2.73 -16.60
CA ILE A 91 3.94 -1.49 -17.35
C ILE A 91 4.88 -1.65 -18.55
N VAL A 92 4.33 -1.49 -19.74
CA VAL A 92 5.10 -1.42 -20.99
C VAL A 92 5.30 0.06 -21.36
N LYS A 93 6.54 0.47 -21.59
CA LYS A 93 6.93 1.85 -21.96
C LYS A 93 7.14 1.99 -23.47
#